data_AF-A0A8B7DBR4-F1
#
_entry.id   AF-A0A8B7DBR4-F1
#
_cell.length_a   1.000
_cell.length_b   1.000
_cell.length_c   1.000
_cell.angle_alpha   90.00
_cell.angle_beta   90.00
_cell.angle_gamma   90.00
#
_symmetry.space_group_name_H-M   'P 1'
#
loop_
_entity.id
_entity.type
_entity.pdbx_description
1 polymer ?
#
loop_
_entity_poly.entity_id
_entity_poly.type
_entity_poly.pdbx_seq_one_letter_code
_entity_poly.pdbx_strand_id
1 'polypeptide(L)'
;MATESLVDGSTFCLSTGGNPLKVTVGTPENKSKRTSIKQLSIEIIKQLQIVLELSNRKTKKMLSTLPKGLGNKLSIEPNIFGRLSELEEYISNYYSVQKCKFIDSKGHLILRDLVYVQNTSNFVLDLLKLRGLDPTSAFIRISLDGGGSFFKVIINVFDCQKDNESDEYLNSGVQRSQFLAIVEDIPESNYNLRLVIEKLNLQDVSFYVAFDLKCGNALFGLSGHSRKKACLWCEGISTLNLGTKRTLGSIDYWYNKYLENNSVKLSMQEFMNCINPRILYINLDPNTLIEQLIPPPELHLLIGFVSLLGNFLLDVWPGFDDWLKSKNVIQRGYQGRLNIRKSGFS
;
A
#
# COMPACT_ATOMS: atom_id res chain seq x y z
N MET A 1 -25.83 71.02 33.07
CA MET A 1 -25.50 69.97 32.08
C MET A 1 -26.12 68.69 32.59
N ALA A 2 -27.19 68.22 31.95
CA ALA A 2 -27.87 66.99 32.36
C ALA A 2 -27.10 65.80 31.77
N THR A 3 -26.59 64.92 32.61
CA THR A 3 -26.00 63.64 32.21
C THR A 3 -27.11 62.68 31.81
N GLU A 4 -27.29 62.48 30.51
CA GLU A 4 -28.15 61.41 29.98
C GLU A 4 -27.57 60.05 30.44
N SER A 5 -28.23 59.42 31.41
CA SER A 5 -27.88 58.08 31.86
C SER A 5 -28.63 57.07 30.99
N LEU A 6 -27.87 56.33 30.18
CA LEU A 6 -28.40 55.21 29.40
C LEU A 6 -28.87 54.12 30.37
N VAL A 7 -30.14 53.73 30.25
CA VAL A 7 -30.77 52.70 31.10
C VAL A 7 -30.37 51.31 30.60
N ASP A 8 -29.97 50.41 31.51
CA ASP A 8 -29.71 48.99 31.20
C ASP A 8 -30.91 48.35 30.48
N GLY A 9 -30.67 47.69 29.34
CA GLY A 9 -31.70 47.09 28.49
C GLY A 9 -32.20 47.99 27.35
N SER A 10 -31.67 49.20 27.20
CA SER A 10 -32.01 50.09 26.09
C SER A 10 -31.54 49.52 24.75
N THR A 11 -32.45 49.48 23.76
CA THR A 11 -32.18 48.91 22.43
C THR A 11 -32.15 50.00 21.37
N PHE A 12 -31.05 50.07 20.64
CA PHE A 12 -30.78 51.04 19.59
C PHE A 12 -30.80 50.34 18.23
N CYS A 13 -31.50 50.91 17.25
CA CYS A 13 -31.45 50.48 15.86
C CYS A 13 -30.47 51.37 15.09
N LEU A 14 -29.32 50.82 14.71
CA LEU A 14 -28.36 51.51 13.86
C LEU A 14 -28.70 51.24 12.39
N SER A 15 -28.89 52.30 11.62
CA SER A 15 -29.02 52.22 10.16
C SER A 15 -27.63 52.04 9.55
N THR A 16 -27.32 50.83 9.07
CA THR A 16 -26.02 50.50 8.48
C THR A 16 -26.06 50.46 6.95
N GLY A 17 -26.99 51.18 6.30
CA GLY A 17 -27.17 51.14 4.84
C GLY A 17 -27.66 49.78 4.30
N GLY A 18 -28.01 48.86 5.20
CA GLY A 18 -28.59 47.54 4.94
C GLY A 18 -29.57 47.17 6.07
N ASN A 19 -29.74 45.87 6.37
CA ASN A 19 -30.63 45.45 7.46
C ASN A 19 -30.24 46.12 8.79
N PRO A 20 -31.18 46.82 9.47
CA PRO A 20 -30.88 47.59 10.67
C PRO A 20 -30.29 46.72 11.79
N LEU A 21 -29.16 47.15 12.35
CA LEU A 21 -28.51 46.46 13.45
C LEU A 21 -29.15 46.88 14.78
N LYS A 22 -29.77 45.93 15.49
CA LYS A 22 -30.30 46.15 16.83
C LYS A 22 -29.21 45.87 17.87
N VAL A 23 -28.87 46.88 18.66
CA VAL A 23 -27.88 46.80 19.75
C VAL A 23 -28.59 47.08 21.07
N THR A 24 -28.55 46.14 22.01
CA THR A 24 -29.08 46.34 23.36
C THR A 24 -27.92 46.57 24.33
N VAL A 25 -27.92 47.71 25.01
CA VAL A 25 -26.85 48.12 25.94
C VAL A 25 -27.25 47.73 27.35
N GLY A 26 -26.29 47.26 28.17
CA GLY A 26 -26.54 47.06 29.59
C GLY A 26 -27.27 45.78 29.99
N THR A 27 -27.30 44.76 29.12
CA THR A 27 -27.71 43.42 29.58
C THR A 27 -26.46 42.61 29.91
N PRO A 28 -26.35 42.01 31.11
CA PRO A 28 -25.27 41.07 31.39
C PRO A 28 -25.31 39.96 30.35
N GLU A 29 -24.23 39.79 29.60
CA GLU A 29 -24.12 38.74 28.59
C GLU A 29 -24.39 37.39 29.25
N ASN A 30 -25.51 36.75 28.91
CA ASN A 30 -25.82 35.36 29.26
C ASN A 30 -24.88 34.36 28.53
N LYS A 31 -23.61 34.71 28.30
CA LYS A 31 -22.58 33.80 27.76
C LYS A 31 -22.42 32.57 28.65
N SER A 32 -22.64 32.71 29.97
CA SER A 32 -22.61 31.63 30.95
C SER A 32 -23.77 30.63 30.86
N LYS A 33 -24.85 30.93 30.11
CA LYS A 33 -25.98 30.01 29.86
C LYS A 33 -25.93 29.32 28.49
N ARG A 34 -24.92 29.58 27.65
CA ARG A 34 -24.73 28.81 26.42
C ARG A 34 -24.24 27.42 26.79
N THR A 35 -25.14 26.44 26.73
CA THR A 35 -24.79 25.02 26.71
C THR A 35 -23.72 24.80 25.64
N SER A 36 -22.57 24.25 26.01
CA SER A 36 -21.57 23.82 25.04
C SER A 36 -22.18 22.70 24.19
N ILE A 37 -22.60 23.04 22.98
CA ILE A 37 -23.13 22.04 22.04
C ILE A 37 -21.94 21.18 21.63
N LYS A 38 -21.92 19.90 22.04
CA LYS A 38 -20.98 18.91 21.49
C LYS A 38 -21.31 18.74 20.01
N GLN A 39 -20.51 19.36 19.15
CA GLN A 39 -20.63 19.22 17.71
C GLN A 39 -19.94 17.93 17.26
N LEU A 40 -20.53 17.25 16.29
CA LEU A 40 -19.86 16.20 15.52
C LEU A 40 -18.78 16.85 14.66
N SER A 41 -17.52 16.54 14.98
CA SER A 41 -16.36 17.02 14.26
C SER A 41 -16.11 16.21 12.98
N ILE A 42 -15.28 16.75 12.09
CA ILE A 42 -14.85 16.05 10.88
C ILE A 42 -14.17 14.71 11.16
N GLU A 43 -13.43 14.59 12.26
CA GLU A 43 -12.74 13.36 12.62
C GLU A 43 -13.74 12.23 12.89
N ILE A 44 -14.80 12.51 13.65
CA ILE A 44 -15.86 11.51 13.94
C ILE A 44 -16.61 11.15 12.65
N ILE A 45 -16.88 12.13 11.78
CA ILE A 45 -17.56 11.90 10.51
C ILE A 45 -16.72 11.03 9.58
N LYS A 46 -15.40 11.23 9.54
CA LYS A 46 -14.48 10.37 8.79
C LYS A 46 -14.40 8.97 9.38
N GLN A 47 -14.36 8.82 10.70
CA GLN A 47 -14.42 7.51 11.34
C GLN A 47 -15.71 6.78 10.97
N LEU A 48 -16.87 7.45 11.04
CA LEU A 48 -18.15 6.88 10.61
C LEU A 48 -18.15 6.52 9.12
N GLN A 49 -17.55 7.35 8.26
CA GLN A 49 -17.43 7.05 6.84
C GLN A 49 -16.64 5.76 6.60
N ILE A 50 -15.56 5.54 7.35
CA ILE A 50 -14.69 4.36 7.23
C ILE A 50 -15.40 3.13 7.80
N VAL A 51 -15.86 3.19 9.05
CA VAL A 51 -16.47 2.05 9.77
C VAL A 51 -17.75 1.56 9.09
N LEU A 52 -18.52 2.48 8.50
CA LEU A 52 -19.78 2.15 7.81
C LEU A 52 -19.62 2.00 6.29
N GLU A 53 -18.39 2.04 5.77
CA GLU A 53 -18.06 1.92 4.34
C GLU A 53 -18.92 2.84 3.44
N LEU A 54 -19.07 4.09 3.87
CA LEU A 54 -19.93 5.05 3.17
C LEU A 54 -19.21 5.70 1.99
N SER A 55 -19.81 5.58 0.80
CA SER A 55 -19.38 6.40 -0.34
C SER A 55 -19.61 7.88 -0.07
N ASN A 56 -18.86 8.76 -0.74
CA ASN A 56 -19.02 10.22 -0.59
C ASN A 56 -20.47 10.69 -0.75
N ARG A 57 -21.24 10.06 -1.64
CA ARG A 57 -22.67 10.35 -1.82
C ARG A 57 -23.50 9.94 -0.60
N LYS A 58 -23.24 8.75 -0.03
CA LYS A 58 -23.89 8.29 1.20
C LYS A 58 -23.48 9.15 2.40
N THR A 59 -22.21 9.54 2.51
CA THR A 59 -21.71 10.46 3.54
C THR A 59 -22.41 11.82 3.45
N LYS A 60 -22.54 12.40 2.25
CA LYS A 60 -23.31 13.65 2.04
C LYS A 60 -24.78 13.51 2.43
N LYS A 61 -25.40 12.36 2.11
CA LYS A 61 -26.79 12.06 2.52
C LYS A 61 -26.92 11.91 4.03
N MET A 62 -25.97 11.26 4.69
CA MET A 62 -25.90 11.15 6.14
C MET A 62 -25.83 12.54 6.78
N LEU A 63 -24.86 13.37 6.36
CA LEU A 63 -24.63 14.71 6.92
C LEU A 63 -25.79 15.69 6.69
N SER A 64 -26.59 15.50 5.63
CA SER A 64 -27.80 16.29 5.38
C SER A 64 -29.03 15.81 6.15
N THR A 65 -29.03 14.56 6.64
CA THR A 65 -30.16 13.95 7.35
C THR A 65 -29.98 14.04 8.87
N LEU A 66 -28.76 13.87 9.37
CA LEU A 66 -28.42 13.87 10.80
C LEU A 66 -28.89 15.13 11.55
N PRO A 67 -28.65 16.36 11.03
CA PRO A 67 -29.12 17.59 11.69
C PRO A 67 -30.64 17.71 11.74
N LYS A 68 -31.35 17.13 10.76
CA LYS A 68 -32.82 17.11 10.73
C LYS A 68 -33.37 16.19 11.82
N GLY A 69 -32.74 15.03 12.03
CA GLY A 69 -33.11 14.09 13.09
C GLY A 69 -32.76 14.57 14.49
N LEU A 70 -31.64 15.29 14.65
CA LEU A 70 -31.20 15.87 15.93
C LEU A 70 -31.91 17.19 16.29
N GLY A 71 -32.72 17.74 15.39
CA GLY A 71 -33.46 18.99 15.62
C GLY A 71 -32.58 20.25 15.73
N ASN A 72 -31.27 20.15 15.49
CA ASN A 72 -30.33 21.26 15.64
C ASN A 72 -29.31 21.26 14.49
N LYS A 73 -29.27 22.35 13.73
CA LYS A 73 -28.28 22.56 12.65
C LYS A 73 -26.85 22.72 13.17
N LEU A 74 -26.67 23.11 14.43
CA LEU A 74 -25.36 23.28 15.06
C LEU A 74 -24.79 21.96 15.60
N SER A 75 -25.47 20.82 15.42
CA SER A 75 -24.98 19.52 15.86
C SER A 75 -23.79 19.01 15.05
N ILE A 76 -23.56 19.56 13.86
CA ILE A 76 -22.43 19.24 12.98
C ILE A 76 -21.55 20.47 12.88
N GLU A 77 -20.24 20.24 12.81
CA GLU A 77 -19.25 21.28 12.57
C GLU A 77 -19.57 22.11 11.30
N PRO A 78 -19.46 23.45 11.36
CA PRO A 78 -19.65 24.30 10.19
C PRO A 78 -18.64 23.99 9.08
N ASN A 79 -19.05 24.21 7.83
CA ASN A 79 -18.24 23.98 6.62
C ASN A 79 -17.66 22.54 6.48
N ILE A 80 -18.34 21.53 7.02
CA ILE A 80 -17.88 20.13 6.93
C ILE A 80 -17.61 19.67 5.50
N PHE A 81 -18.43 20.08 4.52
CA PHE A 81 -18.25 19.70 3.13
C PHE A 81 -17.02 20.34 2.49
N GLY A 82 -16.71 21.60 2.84
CA GLY A 82 -15.48 22.26 2.39
C GLY A 82 -14.25 21.54 2.93
N ARG A 83 -14.22 21.27 4.24
CA ARG A 83 -13.12 20.53 4.88
C ARG A 83 -12.94 19.11 4.33
N LEU A 84 -14.03 18.41 3.99
CA LEU A 84 -13.95 17.09 3.33
C LEU A 84 -13.31 17.18 1.94
N SER A 85 -13.67 18.20 1.15
CA SER A 85 -13.06 18.43 -0.16
C SER A 85 -11.59 18.85 -0.06
N GLU A 86 -11.24 19.70 0.90
CA GLU A 86 -9.85 20.12 1.16
C GLU A 86 -8.95 18.91 1.47
N LEU A 87 -9.43 17.93 2.22
CA LEU A 87 -8.69 16.68 2.49
C LEU A 87 -8.48 15.83 1.23
N GLU A 88 -9.49 15.76 0.35
CA GLU A 88 -9.37 15.03 -0.92
C GLU A 88 -8.36 15.71 -1.85
N GLU A 89 -8.42 17.04 -1.94
CA GLU A 89 -7.51 17.85 -2.76
C GLU A 89 -6.07 17.78 -2.24
N TYR A 90 -5.89 17.86 -0.92
CA TYR A 90 -4.58 17.73 -0.28
C TYR A 90 -3.85 16.44 -0.69
N ILE A 91 -4.54 15.29 -0.64
CA ILE A 91 -3.95 14.01 -1.04
C ILE A 91 -3.75 13.96 -2.56
N SER A 92 -4.70 14.47 -3.34
CA SER A 92 -4.63 14.45 -4.81
C SER A 92 -3.37 15.14 -5.35
N ASN A 93 -2.87 16.16 -4.66
CA ASN A 93 -1.66 16.91 -5.07
C ASN A 93 -0.39 16.07 -5.09
N TYR A 94 -0.37 14.93 -4.38
CA TYR A 94 0.76 14.00 -4.41
C TYR A 94 0.75 13.07 -5.62
N TYR A 95 -0.42 12.82 -6.19
CA TYR A 95 -0.60 11.83 -7.25
C TYR A 95 -0.58 12.46 -8.63
N SER A 96 -0.04 11.70 -9.58
CA SER A 96 -0.13 12.03 -10.99
C SER A 96 -0.41 10.81 -11.83
N VAL A 97 -0.97 11.08 -13.01
CA VAL A 97 -1.31 10.05 -13.97
C VAL A 97 -0.47 10.26 -15.21
N GLN A 98 0.26 9.23 -15.62
CA GLN A 98 1.03 9.22 -16.85
C GLN A 98 0.68 7.99 -17.69
N LYS A 99 0.44 8.20 -18.99
CA LYS A 99 0.26 7.10 -19.93
C LYS A 99 1.63 6.54 -20.32
N CYS A 100 1.87 5.27 -19.98
CA CYS A 100 3.15 4.58 -20.16
C CYS A 100 3.00 3.35 -21.09
N LYS A 101 4.08 3.00 -21.78
CA LYS A 101 4.18 1.79 -22.62
C LYS A 101 4.73 0.63 -21.78
N PHE A 102 3.94 -0.42 -21.60
CA PHE A 102 4.30 -1.64 -20.89
C PHE A 102 4.35 -2.82 -21.86
N ILE A 103 4.91 -3.95 -21.43
CA ILE A 103 4.93 -5.21 -22.17
C ILE A 103 3.92 -6.17 -21.56
N ASP A 104 3.00 -6.71 -22.37
CA ASP A 104 2.01 -7.71 -21.95
C ASP A 104 2.62 -9.12 -21.80
N SER A 105 1.82 -10.09 -21.33
CA SER A 105 2.27 -11.47 -21.15
C SER A 105 2.68 -12.17 -22.45
N LYS A 106 2.29 -11.63 -23.61
CA LYS A 106 2.62 -12.15 -24.95
C LYS A 106 3.82 -11.43 -25.57
N GLY A 107 4.37 -10.41 -24.91
CA GLY A 107 5.49 -9.62 -25.41
C GLY A 107 5.09 -8.40 -26.25
N HIS A 108 3.80 -8.07 -26.36
CA HIS A 108 3.33 -6.89 -27.09
C HIS A 108 3.38 -5.63 -26.23
N LEU A 109 3.63 -4.50 -26.88
CA LEU A 109 3.54 -3.19 -26.24
C LEU A 109 2.08 -2.80 -26.03
N ILE A 110 1.72 -2.49 -24.78
CA ILE A 110 0.40 -2.00 -24.38
C ILE A 110 0.55 -0.63 -23.72
N LEU A 111 -0.44 0.25 -23.94
CA LEU A 111 -0.52 1.54 -23.24
C LEU A 111 -1.43 1.39 -22.02
N ARG A 112 -0.94 1.84 -20.86
CA ARG A 112 -1.71 1.89 -19.61
C ARG A 112 -1.44 3.18 -18.87
N ASP A 113 -2.44 3.61 -18.11
CA ASP A 113 -2.31 4.75 -17.22
C ASP A 113 -1.64 4.28 -15.93
N LEU A 114 -0.47 4.85 -15.64
CA LEU A 114 0.25 4.68 -14.39
C LEU A 114 -0.13 5.85 -13.48
N VAL A 115 -0.80 5.53 -12.37
CA VAL A 115 -1.00 6.48 -11.27
C VAL A 115 0.15 6.31 -10.29
N TYR A 116 0.85 7.38 -9.96
CA TYR A 116 2.01 7.32 -9.06
C TYR A 116 2.20 8.60 -8.26
N VAL A 117 2.89 8.48 -7.12
CA VAL A 117 3.30 9.61 -6.28
C VAL A 117 4.53 10.30 -6.88
N GLN A 118 4.45 11.60 -7.17
CA GLN A 118 5.53 12.34 -7.86
C GLN A 118 6.75 12.62 -6.98
N ASN A 119 6.56 12.80 -5.67
CA ASN A 119 7.62 13.03 -4.70
C ASN A 119 7.41 12.11 -3.50
N THR A 120 7.94 10.88 -3.62
CA THR A 120 7.77 9.86 -2.61
C THR A 120 8.33 10.28 -1.26
N SER A 121 9.50 10.92 -1.22
CA SER A 121 10.14 11.34 0.03
C SER A 121 9.27 12.34 0.80
N ASN A 122 8.74 13.38 0.14
CA ASN A 122 7.85 14.34 0.79
C ASN A 122 6.54 13.69 1.22
N PHE A 123 5.97 12.81 0.39
CA PHE A 123 4.76 12.06 0.76
C PHE A 123 4.97 11.19 2.00
N VAL A 124 6.12 10.51 2.08
CA VAL A 124 6.48 9.67 3.24
C VAL A 124 6.65 10.52 4.50
N LEU A 125 7.35 11.65 4.42
CA LEU A 125 7.53 12.55 5.56
C LEU A 125 6.20 13.13 6.05
N ASP A 126 5.33 13.55 5.14
CA ASP A 126 3.99 14.01 5.48
C ASP A 126 3.14 12.90 6.11
N LEU A 127 3.23 11.67 5.58
CA LEU A 127 2.53 10.51 6.14
C LEU A 127 3.00 10.17 7.55
N LEU A 128 4.31 10.24 7.81
CA LEU A 128 4.89 10.04 9.14
C LEU A 128 4.41 11.12 10.11
N LYS A 129 4.44 12.38 9.68
CA LYS A 129 3.95 13.53 10.46
C LYS A 129 2.46 13.38 10.81
N LEU A 130 1.62 13.01 9.84
CA LEU A 130 0.19 12.80 10.06
C LEU A 130 -0.11 11.64 11.02
N ARG A 131 0.79 10.65 11.10
CA ARG A 131 0.68 9.52 12.03
C ARG A 131 1.39 9.76 13.36
N GLY A 132 2.03 10.92 13.56
CA GLY A 132 2.81 11.20 14.77
C GLY A 132 3.99 10.25 14.96
N LEU A 133 4.57 9.76 13.87
CA LEU A 133 5.72 8.85 13.89
C LEU A 133 7.02 9.64 13.75
N ASP A 134 8.06 9.23 14.48
CA ASP A 134 9.39 9.81 14.36
C ASP A 134 10.10 9.28 13.09
N PRO A 135 10.54 10.15 12.16
CA PRO A 135 11.20 9.73 10.93
C PRO A 135 12.47 8.91 11.13
N THR A 136 13.15 9.01 12.28
CA THR A 136 14.42 8.30 12.51
C THR A 136 14.24 6.86 13.00
N SER A 137 13.09 6.58 13.62
CA SER A 137 12.77 5.27 14.21
C SER A 137 11.63 4.55 13.49
N ALA A 138 10.84 5.26 12.69
CA ALA A 138 9.72 4.67 11.96
C ALA A 138 10.19 3.61 10.97
N PHE A 139 9.47 2.50 10.96
CA PHE A 139 9.65 1.44 10.00
C PHE A 139 8.82 1.71 8.75
N ILE A 140 9.50 1.77 7.61
CA ILE A 140 8.88 1.99 6.30
C ILE A 140 8.97 0.69 5.52
N ARG A 141 7.80 0.11 5.19
CA ARG A 141 7.69 -1.09 4.38
C ARG A 141 7.01 -0.78 3.06
N ILE A 142 7.67 -1.11 1.96
CA ILE A 142 7.11 -1.02 0.61
C ILE A 142 6.76 -2.44 0.15
N SER A 143 5.51 -2.64 -0.22
CA SER A 143 5.00 -3.91 -0.71
C SER A 143 4.67 -3.81 -2.19
N LEU A 144 5.07 -4.81 -2.97
CA LEU A 144 4.74 -4.91 -4.40
C LEU A 144 3.94 -6.17 -4.63
N ASP A 145 2.79 -6.02 -5.28
CA ASP A 145 1.90 -7.14 -5.55
C ASP A 145 1.14 -6.97 -6.87
N GLY A 146 1.15 -8.04 -7.67
CA GLY A 146 0.32 -8.20 -8.85
C GLY A 146 -0.88 -9.08 -8.53
N GLY A 147 -2.09 -8.51 -8.55
CA GLY A 147 -3.29 -9.26 -8.21
C GLY A 147 -4.59 -8.51 -8.48
N GLY A 148 -5.64 -9.27 -8.84
CA GLY A 148 -6.97 -8.72 -9.08
C GLY A 148 -7.00 -7.68 -10.21
N SER A 149 -6.31 -7.96 -11.32
CA SER A 149 -6.23 -7.10 -12.51
C SER A 149 -5.45 -5.79 -12.34
N PHE A 150 -4.71 -5.62 -11.25
CA PHE A 150 -3.85 -4.45 -11.04
C PHE A 150 -2.50 -4.86 -10.48
N PHE A 151 -1.47 -4.14 -10.91
CA PHE A 151 -0.19 -4.12 -10.21
C PHE A 151 -0.14 -2.91 -9.29
N LYS A 152 0.27 -3.13 -8.04
CA LYS A 152 0.20 -2.13 -6.97
C LYS A 152 1.55 -2.05 -6.25
N VAL A 153 1.98 -0.83 -5.98
CA VAL A 153 3.06 -0.53 -5.04
C VAL A 153 2.44 0.18 -3.86
N ILE A 154 2.58 -0.41 -2.68
CA ILE A 154 1.92 0.00 -1.45
C ILE A 154 2.98 0.35 -0.42
N ILE A 155 2.74 1.35 0.41
CA ILE A 155 3.57 1.70 1.55
C ILE A 155 2.80 1.56 2.86
N ASN A 156 3.48 1.01 3.85
CA ASN A 156 3.07 0.99 5.25
C ASN A 156 4.15 1.66 6.08
N VAL A 157 3.76 2.60 6.95
CA VAL A 157 4.65 3.22 7.94
C VAL A 157 4.11 2.97 9.33
N PHE A 158 4.95 2.49 10.23
CA PHE A 158 4.58 2.11 11.59
C PHE A 158 5.80 2.11 12.52
N ASP A 159 5.56 2.02 13.82
CA ASP A 159 6.59 1.91 14.86
C ASP A 159 6.66 0.43 15.29
N CYS A 160 7.80 -0.23 15.06
CA CYS A 160 7.98 -1.65 15.40
C CYS A 160 8.00 -1.92 16.90
N GLN A 161 8.22 -0.91 17.74
CA GLN A 161 8.21 -1.09 19.20
C GLN A 161 6.83 -0.89 19.81
N LYS A 162 5.92 -0.26 19.06
CA LYS A 162 4.50 -0.14 19.39
C LYS A 162 3.73 -1.21 18.64
N ASP A 163 4.01 -2.48 18.93
CA ASP A 163 3.02 -3.52 18.72
C ASP A 163 1.90 -3.29 19.74
N ASN A 164 1.01 -2.36 19.42
CA ASN A 164 -0.14 -2.07 20.23
C ASN A 164 -1.09 -3.27 20.14
N GLU A 165 -1.00 -4.21 21.08
CA GLU A 165 -2.02 -5.24 21.32
C GLU A 165 -3.43 -4.64 21.49
N SER A 166 -3.51 -3.32 21.73
CA SER A 166 -4.73 -2.52 21.90
C SER A 166 -5.21 -1.75 20.65
N ASP A 167 -4.48 -1.72 19.54
CA ASP A 167 -4.96 -1.05 18.31
C ASP A 167 -5.91 -1.99 17.53
N GLU A 168 -7.09 -1.50 17.15
CA GLU A 168 -8.07 -2.28 16.35
C GLU A 168 -7.53 -2.74 14.98
N TYR A 169 -6.40 -2.18 14.52
CA TYR A 169 -5.85 -2.43 13.19
C TYR A 169 -4.37 -2.82 13.22
N LEU A 170 -4.07 -3.95 12.59
CA LEU A 170 -2.69 -4.42 12.38
C LEU A 170 -1.85 -3.38 11.62
N ASN A 171 -0.60 -3.19 12.04
CA ASN A 171 0.39 -2.32 11.39
C ASN A 171 0.59 -2.64 9.89
N SER A 172 0.47 -3.93 9.54
CA SER A 172 0.53 -4.48 8.19
C SER A 172 -0.81 -4.52 7.44
N GLY A 173 -1.91 -4.17 8.10
CA GLY A 173 -3.26 -4.31 7.57
C GLY A 173 -3.56 -3.32 6.45
N VAL A 174 -4.51 -3.71 5.57
CA VAL A 174 -4.95 -2.92 4.40
C VAL A 174 -5.39 -1.51 4.78
N GLN A 175 -5.92 -1.32 5.99
CA GLN A 175 -6.40 -0.02 6.46
C GLN A 175 -5.28 0.98 6.80
N ARG A 176 -4.03 0.52 6.99
CA ARG A 176 -2.87 1.39 7.21
C ARG A 176 -1.96 1.50 5.98
N SER A 177 -2.36 0.90 4.87
CA SER A 177 -1.64 0.90 3.59
C SER A 177 -2.01 2.12 2.73
N GLN A 178 -1.03 2.72 2.08
CA GLN A 178 -1.23 3.78 1.09
C GLN A 178 -0.64 3.36 -0.26
N PHE A 179 -1.24 3.81 -1.36
CA PHE A 179 -0.71 3.54 -2.70
C PHE A 179 0.43 4.49 -3.03
N LEU A 180 1.59 3.96 -3.43
CA LEU A 180 2.63 4.75 -4.10
C LEU A 180 2.43 4.73 -5.61
N ALA A 181 2.05 3.57 -6.16
CA ALA A 181 1.71 3.44 -7.56
C ALA A 181 0.64 2.36 -7.80
N ILE A 182 -0.13 2.53 -8.87
CA ILE A 182 -1.07 1.53 -9.36
C ILE A 182 -1.20 1.61 -10.89
N VAL A 183 -1.28 0.45 -11.53
CA VAL A 183 -1.44 0.32 -12.98
C VAL A 183 -2.22 -0.95 -13.30
N GLU A 184 -3.07 -0.87 -14.32
CA GLU A 184 -3.98 -1.96 -14.69
C GLU A 184 -3.25 -3.07 -15.47
N ASP A 185 -3.38 -4.28 -14.95
CA ASP A 185 -3.09 -5.58 -15.58
C ASP A 185 -1.77 -5.63 -16.37
N ILE A 186 -0.66 -5.37 -15.69
CA ILE A 186 0.68 -5.54 -16.24
C ILE A 186 1.36 -6.78 -15.66
N PRO A 187 2.12 -7.55 -16.47
CA PRO A 187 2.97 -8.61 -15.95
C PRO A 187 4.11 -8.07 -15.09
N GLU A 188 4.44 -8.80 -14.03
CA GLU A 188 5.64 -8.61 -13.18
C GLU A 188 6.91 -9.03 -13.93
N SER A 189 7.34 -8.21 -14.88
CA SER A 189 8.60 -8.35 -15.59
C SER A 189 9.58 -7.28 -15.13
N ASN A 190 10.88 -7.56 -15.20
CA ASN A 190 11.91 -6.57 -14.84
C ASN A 190 11.70 -5.24 -15.60
N TYR A 191 11.38 -5.29 -16.89
CA TYR A 191 11.08 -4.10 -17.69
C TYR A 191 9.90 -3.28 -17.15
N ASN A 192 8.75 -3.92 -16.92
CA ASN A 192 7.56 -3.22 -16.44
C ASN A 192 7.74 -2.67 -15.03
N LEU A 193 8.32 -3.48 -14.13
CA LEU A 193 8.60 -3.07 -12.76
C LEU A 193 9.57 -1.89 -12.72
N ARG A 194 10.57 -1.88 -13.60
CA ARG A 194 11.54 -0.78 -13.70
C ARG A 194 10.86 0.53 -14.05
N LEU A 195 9.95 0.53 -15.04
CA LEU A 195 9.18 1.72 -15.41
C LEU A 195 8.37 2.29 -14.23
N VAL A 196 7.78 1.43 -13.40
CA VAL A 196 7.02 1.86 -12.22
C VAL A 196 7.95 2.37 -11.13
N ILE A 197 9.01 1.65 -10.81
CA ILE A 197 9.88 1.96 -9.66
C ILE A 197 10.78 3.16 -9.92
N GLU A 198 11.28 3.35 -11.14
CA GLU A 198 12.05 4.55 -11.51
C GLU A 198 11.23 5.83 -11.32
N LYS A 199 9.91 5.77 -11.55
CA LYS A 199 8.99 6.91 -11.34
C LYS A 199 8.85 7.30 -9.87
N LEU A 200 9.00 6.35 -8.96
CA LEU A 200 8.84 6.57 -7.53
C LEU A 200 10.12 7.10 -6.87
N ASN A 201 11.28 7.03 -7.54
CA ASN A 201 12.58 7.45 -7.02
C ASN A 201 12.81 7.03 -5.55
N LEU A 202 12.65 5.73 -5.27
CA LEU A 202 12.68 5.22 -3.89
C LEU A 202 14.05 5.34 -3.21
N GLN A 203 15.11 5.67 -3.94
CA GLN A 203 16.49 5.67 -3.41
C GLN A 203 16.70 6.72 -2.29
N ASP A 204 15.84 7.74 -2.22
CA ASP A 204 15.90 8.80 -1.21
C ASP A 204 15.17 8.44 0.09
N VAL A 205 14.60 7.24 0.17
CA VAL A 205 13.85 6.74 1.32
C VAL A 205 14.57 5.51 1.88
N SER A 206 14.69 5.42 3.20
CA SER A 206 15.10 4.18 3.85
C SER A 206 13.89 3.27 4.00
N PHE A 207 13.89 2.10 3.37
CA PHE A 207 12.73 1.18 3.37
C PHE A 207 13.14 -0.29 3.28
N TYR A 208 12.23 -1.13 3.75
CA TYR A 208 12.26 -2.58 3.55
C TYR A 208 11.21 -2.99 2.53
N VAL A 209 11.52 -4.01 1.74
CA VAL A 209 10.60 -4.53 0.73
C VAL A 209 9.94 -5.83 1.14
N ALA A 210 8.66 -5.94 0.80
CA ALA A 210 7.89 -7.17 0.89
C ALA A 210 7.28 -7.49 -0.47
N PHE A 211 7.45 -8.71 -0.93
CA PHE A 211 6.91 -9.17 -2.21
C PHE A 211 6.77 -10.69 -2.21
N ASP A 212 6.02 -11.21 -3.18
CA ASP A 212 6.04 -12.62 -3.48
C ASP A 212 7.40 -13.02 -4.10
N LEU A 213 7.67 -14.33 -4.15
CA LEU A 213 8.95 -14.83 -4.65
C LEU A 213 9.19 -14.38 -6.11
N LYS A 214 8.16 -14.39 -6.95
CA LYS A 214 8.27 -14.13 -8.39
C LYS A 214 8.64 -12.66 -8.67
N CYS A 215 7.94 -11.73 -8.04
CA CYS A 215 8.21 -10.30 -8.10
C CYS A 215 9.61 -9.99 -7.56
N GLY A 216 10.03 -10.66 -6.48
CA GLY A 216 11.40 -10.59 -5.97
C GLY A 216 12.45 -10.91 -7.04
N ASN A 217 12.34 -12.05 -7.72
CA ASN A 217 13.28 -12.40 -8.79
C ASN A 217 13.27 -11.35 -9.91
N ALA A 218 12.10 -10.85 -10.31
CA ALA A 218 12.01 -9.82 -11.34
C ALA A 218 12.69 -8.50 -10.93
N LEU A 219 12.53 -8.07 -9.67
CA LEU A 219 13.15 -6.86 -9.13
C LEU A 219 14.69 -6.95 -9.05
N PHE A 220 15.22 -8.13 -8.74
CA PHE A 220 16.65 -8.40 -8.65
C PHE A 220 17.25 -9.00 -9.91
N GLY A 221 16.46 -9.03 -10.99
CA GLY A 221 16.90 -9.42 -12.33
C GLY A 221 17.21 -10.91 -12.52
N LEU A 222 16.76 -11.74 -11.60
CA LEU A 222 16.85 -13.20 -11.68
C LEU A 222 15.78 -13.76 -12.62
N SER A 223 16.09 -14.89 -13.26
CA SER A 223 15.07 -15.65 -14.01
C SER A 223 14.07 -16.34 -13.08
N GLY A 224 12.97 -16.84 -13.64
CA GLY A 224 11.87 -17.42 -12.86
C GLY A 224 12.25 -18.67 -12.02
N HIS A 225 11.42 -18.96 -11.02
CA HIS A 225 11.64 -19.98 -9.97
C HIS A 225 11.77 -21.44 -10.42
N SER A 226 11.39 -21.76 -11.66
CA SER A 226 11.49 -23.13 -12.20
C SER A 226 12.90 -23.55 -12.62
N ARG A 227 13.92 -22.72 -12.38
CA ARG A 227 15.29 -22.93 -12.85
C ARG A 227 16.22 -23.41 -11.73
N LYS A 228 17.32 -24.07 -12.13
CA LYS A 228 18.26 -24.74 -11.21
C LYS A 228 18.89 -23.83 -10.15
N LYS A 229 19.04 -22.52 -10.41
CA LYS A 229 19.69 -21.53 -9.52
C LYS A 229 18.81 -20.29 -9.32
N ALA A 230 17.53 -20.48 -9.01
CA ALA A 230 16.56 -19.38 -8.97
C ALA A 230 16.40 -18.74 -7.57
N CYS A 231 17.19 -19.17 -6.57
CA CYS A 231 17.11 -18.61 -5.22
C CYS A 231 17.60 -17.16 -5.19
N LEU A 232 16.78 -16.29 -4.59
CA LEU A 232 17.08 -14.86 -4.41
C LEU A 232 18.17 -14.61 -3.36
N TRP A 233 18.29 -15.50 -2.37
CA TRP A 233 19.21 -15.31 -1.23
C TRP A 233 20.56 -16.00 -1.39
N CYS A 234 20.67 -17.00 -2.27
CA CYS A 234 21.94 -17.71 -2.48
C CYS A 234 22.15 -18.13 -3.94
N GLU A 235 23.40 -18.41 -4.28
CA GLU A 235 23.84 -18.89 -5.60
C GLU A 235 23.80 -20.42 -5.74
N GLY A 236 23.20 -21.08 -4.74
CA GLY A 236 23.08 -22.53 -4.68
C GLY A 236 22.25 -23.10 -5.81
N ILE A 237 22.57 -24.35 -6.17
CA ILE A 237 21.71 -25.17 -7.01
C ILE A 237 20.54 -25.66 -6.14
N SER A 238 19.36 -25.84 -6.74
CA SER A 238 18.15 -26.40 -6.12
C SER A 238 18.39 -27.82 -5.60
N THR A 239 19.04 -27.88 -4.45
CA THR A 239 19.50 -29.06 -3.71
C THR A 239 19.34 -28.74 -2.23
N LEU A 240 19.52 -29.74 -1.36
CA LEU A 240 19.45 -29.55 0.09
C LEU A 240 20.66 -28.79 0.67
N ASN A 241 21.70 -28.55 -0.14
CA ASN A 241 22.91 -27.88 0.30
C ASN A 241 22.79 -26.37 0.15
N LEU A 242 23.27 -25.66 1.17
CA LEU A 242 23.36 -24.20 1.17
C LEU A 242 24.40 -23.74 0.13
N GLY A 243 24.01 -22.78 -0.71
CA GLY A 243 24.93 -22.07 -1.59
C GLY A 243 25.55 -20.85 -0.91
N THR A 244 26.53 -20.25 -1.58
CA THR A 244 27.07 -18.94 -1.19
C THR A 244 25.95 -17.90 -1.17
N LYS A 245 25.89 -17.10 -0.10
CA LYS A 245 24.89 -16.03 0.05
C LYS A 245 25.10 -14.96 -1.01
N ARG A 246 24.00 -14.46 -1.58
CA ARG A 246 24.04 -13.38 -2.57
C ARG A 246 24.21 -12.04 -1.88
N THR A 247 25.08 -11.23 -2.46
CA THR A 247 25.20 -9.80 -2.19
C THR A 247 24.64 -8.97 -3.35
N LEU A 248 24.37 -7.69 -3.13
CA LEU A 248 23.99 -6.77 -4.22
C LEU A 248 25.02 -6.79 -5.36
N GLY A 249 26.31 -6.76 -5.01
CA GLY A 249 27.43 -6.80 -5.95
C GLY A 249 27.54 -8.12 -6.72
N SER A 250 27.20 -9.25 -6.09
CA SER A 250 27.20 -10.55 -6.79
C SER A 250 26.16 -10.58 -7.92
N ILE A 251 24.99 -9.98 -7.70
CA ILE A 251 23.93 -9.91 -8.72
C ILE A 251 24.40 -9.06 -9.90
N ASP A 252 24.97 -7.88 -9.62
CA ASP A 252 25.48 -6.97 -10.64
C ASP A 252 26.63 -7.62 -11.43
N TYR A 253 27.55 -8.31 -10.74
CA TYR A 253 28.65 -9.04 -11.37
C TYR A 253 28.15 -10.10 -12.36
N TRP A 254 27.22 -10.95 -11.94
CA TRP A 254 26.71 -12.03 -12.78
C TRP A 254 25.90 -11.51 -13.97
N TYR A 255 25.13 -10.44 -13.78
CA TYR A 255 24.42 -9.78 -14.88
C TYR A 255 25.41 -9.20 -15.91
N ASN A 256 26.47 -8.52 -15.47
CA ASN A 256 27.50 -8.00 -16.38
C ASN A 256 28.20 -9.12 -17.15
N LYS A 257 28.51 -10.25 -16.49
CA LYS A 257 29.06 -11.43 -17.17
C LYS A 257 28.11 -12.03 -18.20
N TYR A 258 26.80 -12.02 -17.92
CA TYR A 258 25.79 -12.47 -18.87
C TYR A 258 25.71 -11.55 -20.10
N LEU A 259 25.81 -10.23 -19.90
CA LEU A 259 25.87 -9.24 -20.99
C LEU A 259 27.13 -9.43 -21.86
N GLU A 260 28.30 -9.58 -21.23
CA GLU A 260 29.58 -9.84 -21.91
C GLU A 260 29.53 -11.10 -22.79
N ASN A 261 28.70 -12.09 -22.42
CA ASN A 261 28.52 -13.34 -23.17
C ASN A 261 27.29 -13.34 -24.09
N ASN A 262 26.95 -12.20 -24.69
CA ASN A 262 25.88 -12.02 -25.68
C ASN A 262 24.46 -12.36 -25.18
N SER A 263 24.23 -12.45 -23.87
CA SER A 263 22.90 -12.65 -23.27
C SER A 263 22.14 -13.87 -23.82
N VAL A 264 22.86 -14.98 -24.05
CA VAL A 264 22.26 -16.21 -24.60
C VAL A 264 21.35 -16.87 -23.55
N LYS A 265 20.04 -16.89 -23.79
CA LYS A 265 19.03 -17.40 -22.84
C LYS A 265 19.28 -18.85 -22.38
N LEU A 266 19.88 -19.69 -23.22
CA LEU A 266 20.19 -21.09 -22.88
C LEU A 266 21.32 -21.22 -21.86
N SER A 267 22.26 -20.27 -21.81
CA SER A 267 23.42 -20.28 -20.89
C SER A 267 23.16 -19.54 -19.58
N MET A 268 21.96 -18.99 -19.35
CA MET A 268 21.66 -18.19 -18.14
C MET A 268 22.02 -18.88 -16.80
N GLN A 269 22.02 -20.22 -16.75
CA GLN A 269 22.37 -20.98 -15.54
C GLN A 269 23.86 -20.85 -15.16
N GLU A 270 24.73 -20.58 -16.15
CA GLU A 270 26.16 -20.33 -15.96
C GLU A 270 26.39 -18.99 -15.25
N PHE A 271 25.45 -18.05 -15.42
CA PHE A 271 25.47 -16.71 -14.84
C PHE A 271 24.55 -16.58 -13.64
N MET A 272 24.42 -17.66 -12.86
CA MET A 272 23.57 -17.72 -11.66
C MET A 272 22.13 -17.24 -11.90
N ASN A 273 21.61 -17.39 -13.13
CA ASN A 273 20.31 -16.90 -13.57
C ASN A 273 20.08 -15.38 -13.46
N CYS A 274 21.12 -14.57 -13.26
CA CYS A 274 21.04 -13.11 -13.31
C CYS A 274 21.01 -12.66 -14.77
N ILE A 275 19.83 -12.33 -15.29
CA ILE A 275 19.60 -12.05 -16.72
C ILE A 275 19.17 -10.60 -16.99
N ASN A 276 18.88 -9.84 -15.95
CA ASN A 276 18.50 -8.44 -16.00
C ASN A 276 19.22 -7.68 -14.86
N PRO A 277 19.30 -6.34 -14.92
CA PRO A 277 19.84 -5.57 -13.80
C PRO A 277 18.85 -5.54 -12.64
N ARG A 278 19.37 -5.39 -11.42
CA ARG A 278 18.53 -5.10 -10.25
C ARG A 278 17.95 -3.68 -10.33
N ILE A 279 16.76 -3.50 -9.77
CA ILE A 279 16.00 -2.24 -9.82
C ILE A 279 16.09 -1.47 -8.49
N LEU A 280 16.27 -2.18 -7.38
CA LEU A 280 16.27 -1.62 -6.03
C LEU A 280 17.67 -1.56 -5.42
N TYR A 281 17.81 -0.71 -4.42
CA TYR A 281 19.01 -0.57 -3.59
C TYR A 281 20.26 -0.16 -4.37
N ILE A 282 20.10 0.55 -5.50
CA ILE A 282 21.17 0.82 -6.48
C ILE A 282 22.38 1.47 -5.82
N ASN A 283 22.13 2.35 -4.84
CA ASN A 283 23.14 3.15 -4.15
C ASN A 283 23.69 2.52 -2.86
N LEU A 284 23.25 1.30 -2.48
CA LEU A 284 23.75 0.63 -1.27
C LEU A 284 25.09 -0.09 -1.53
N ASP A 285 25.83 -0.39 -0.45
CA ASP A 285 27.10 -1.10 -0.50
C ASP A 285 26.94 -2.45 -1.23
N PRO A 286 27.72 -2.71 -2.30
CA PRO A 286 27.72 -3.97 -3.03
C PRO A 286 27.95 -5.22 -2.16
N ASN A 287 28.61 -5.10 -1.00
CA ASN A 287 28.82 -6.23 -0.09
C ASN A 287 27.60 -6.57 0.78
N THR A 288 26.56 -5.73 0.77
CA THR A 288 25.34 -5.97 1.54
C THR A 288 24.68 -7.26 1.10
N LEU A 289 24.34 -8.12 2.06
CA LEU A 289 23.68 -9.39 1.80
C LEU A 289 22.19 -9.17 1.52
N ILE A 290 21.64 -9.89 0.53
CA ILE A 290 20.21 -9.77 0.19
C ILE A 290 19.30 -10.14 1.37
N GLU A 291 19.69 -11.13 2.17
CA GLU A 291 18.94 -11.56 3.35
C GLU A 291 18.79 -10.47 4.43
N GLN A 292 19.71 -9.49 4.48
CA GLN A 292 19.65 -8.38 5.44
C GLN A 292 18.62 -7.33 5.03
N LEU A 293 18.33 -7.23 3.73
CA LEU A 293 17.38 -6.26 3.17
C LEU A 293 15.99 -6.86 2.97
N ILE A 294 15.94 -8.17 2.69
CA ILE A 294 14.74 -8.87 2.22
C ILE A 294 14.56 -10.14 3.04
N PRO A 295 13.75 -10.09 4.11
CA PRO A 295 13.43 -11.28 4.85
C PRO A 295 12.65 -12.27 3.95
N PRO A 296 12.88 -13.58 4.10
CA PRO A 296 12.10 -14.58 3.38
C PRO A 296 10.59 -14.44 3.66
N PRO A 297 9.72 -14.44 2.62
CA PRO A 297 8.30 -14.21 2.78
C PRO A 297 7.62 -15.44 3.37
N GLU A 298 7.43 -15.45 4.70
CA GLU A 298 6.89 -16.57 5.48
C GLU A 298 5.62 -17.17 4.85
N LEU A 299 4.61 -16.35 4.55
CA LEU A 299 3.36 -16.81 3.98
C LEU A 299 3.57 -17.61 2.67
N HIS A 300 4.37 -17.09 1.75
CA HIS A 300 4.63 -17.74 0.46
C HIS A 300 5.44 -19.03 0.61
N LEU A 301 6.34 -19.09 1.60
CA LEU A 301 7.09 -20.30 1.93
C LEU A 301 6.19 -21.37 2.55
N LEU A 302 5.33 -21.00 3.50
CA LEU A 302 4.38 -21.90 4.14
C LEU A 302 3.38 -22.47 3.14
N ILE A 303 2.88 -21.66 2.20
CA ILE A 303 2.02 -22.14 1.11
C ILE A 303 2.73 -23.24 0.30
N GLY A 304 4.01 -23.04 -0.02
CA GLY A 304 4.83 -24.04 -0.72
C GLY A 304 4.98 -25.34 0.08
N PHE A 305 5.28 -25.22 1.37
CA PHE A 305 5.41 -26.37 2.27
C PHE A 305 4.10 -27.18 2.38
N VAL A 306 2.98 -26.50 2.63
CA VAL A 306 1.66 -27.13 2.75
C VAL A 306 1.26 -27.82 1.44
N SER A 307 1.57 -27.21 0.29
CA SER A 307 1.31 -27.80 -1.03
C SER A 307 2.12 -29.09 -1.24
N LEU A 308 3.40 -29.10 -0.86
CA LEU A 308 4.28 -30.26 -1.00
C LEU A 308 3.82 -31.41 -0.09
N LEU A 309 3.49 -31.10 1.17
CA LEU A 309 2.93 -32.09 2.10
C LEU A 309 1.59 -32.65 1.60
N GLY A 310 0.72 -31.78 1.09
CA GLY A 310 -0.56 -32.18 0.51
C GLY A 310 -0.40 -33.15 -0.66
N ASN A 311 0.55 -32.88 -1.57
CA ASN A 311 0.86 -33.78 -2.69
C ASN A 311 1.39 -35.14 -2.20
N PHE A 312 2.29 -35.14 -1.21
CA PHE A 312 2.77 -36.39 -0.62
C PHE A 312 1.65 -37.21 0.03
N LEU A 313 0.71 -36.54 0.71
CA LEU A 313 -0.45 -37.21 1.31
C LEU A 313 -1.41 -37.78 0.27
N LEU A 314 -1.55 -37.16 -0.92
CA LEU A 314 -2.32 -37.74 -2.02
C LEU A 314 -1.71 -39.06 -2.52
N ASP A 315 -0.37 -39.18 -2.52
CA ASP A 315 0.32 -40.40 -2.95
C ASP A 315 0.23 -41.52 -1.90
N VAL A 316 0.29 -41.18 -0.61
CA VAL A 316 0.34 -42.15 0.51
C VAL A 316 -1.04 -42.52 1.05
N TRP A 317 -2.02 -41.63 0.93
CA TRP A 317 -3.38 -41.83 1.42
C TRP A 317 -4.41 -41.70 0.29
N PRO A 318 -4.85 -42.82 -0.32
CA PRO A 318 -5.79 -42.80 -1.46
C PRO A 318 -7.13 -42.10 -1.19
N GLY A 319 -7.57 -42.04 0.07
CA GLY A 319 -8.82 -41.37 0.47
C GLY A 319 -8.66 -39.90 0.86
N PHE A 320 -7.45 -39.34 0.76
CA PHE A 320 -7.18 -37.96 1.21
C PHE A 320 -7.93 -36.92 0.39
N ASP A 321 -7.99 -37.08 -0.94
CA ASP A 321 -8.72 -36.15 -1.82
C ASP A 321 -10.22 -36.14 -1.51
N ASP A 322 -10.81 -37.32 -1.32
CA ASP A 322 -12.22 -37.45 -0.94
C ASP A 322 -12.48 -36.87 0.46
N TRP A 323 -11.55 -37.06 1.39
CA TRP A 323 -11.62 -36.43 2.71
C TRP A 323 -11.57 -34.91 2.62
N LEU A 324 -10.66 -34.33 1.83
CA LEU A 324 -10.58 -32.87 1.60
C LEU A 324 -11.89 -32.33 1.00
N LYS A 325 -12.41 -32.99 -0.03
CA LYS A 325 -13.69 -32.66 -0.66
C LYS A 325 -14.85 -32.73 0.34
N SER A 326 -14.88 -33.74 1.21
CA SER A 326 -15.90 -33.88 2.27
C SER A 326 -15.89 -32.71 3.27
N LYS A 327 -14.76 -32.00 3.37
CA LYS A 327 -14.58 -30.81 4.22
C LYS A 327 -14.69 -29.49 3.45
N ASN A 328 -15.14 -29.53 2.18
CA ASN A 328 -15.16 -28.38 1.27
C ASN A 328 -13.78 -27.72 1.08
N VAL A 329 -12.69 -28.47 1.27
CA VAL A 329 -11.34 -28.02 0.96
C VAL A 329 -11.05 -28.36 -0.50
N ILE A 330 -11.08 -27.35 -1.35
CA ILE A 330 -10.79 -27.49 -2.78
C ILE A 330 -9.33 -27.08 -2.99
N GLN A 331 -8.49 -28.00 -3.46
CA GLN A 331 -7.17 -27.65 -3.96
C GLN A 331 -7.31 -26.75 -5.20
N ARG A 332 -7.27 -25.44 -4.99
CA ARG A 332 -7.10 -24.48 -6.09
C ARG A 332 -5.61 -24.42 -6.39
N GLY A 333 -5.22 -24.92 -7.56
CA GLY A 333 -3.84 -24.81 -8.02
C GLY A 333 -3.44 -23.34 -8.15
N TYR A 334 -2.76 -22.81 -7.14
CA TYR A 334 -2.15 -21.47 -7.19
C TYR A 334 -0.93 -21.44 -8.11
N GLN A 335 -0.53 -22.60 -8.65
CA GLN A 335 0.49 -22.76 -9.66
C GLN A 335 -0.05 -23.71 -10.74
N GLY A 336 -0.13 -23.22 -11.98
CA GLY A 336 -0.61 -24.00 -13.11
C GLY A 336 0.05 -25.37 -13.18
N ARG A 337 -0.77 -26.42 -13.13
CA ARG A 337 -0.55 -27.81 -13.57
C ARG A 337 0.93 -28.23 -13.74
N LEU A 338 1.42 -29.04 -12.82
CA LEU A 338 2.32 -30.12 -13.20
C LEU A 338 1.47 -31.26 -13.80
N ASN A 339 1.45 -31.32 -15.12
CA ASN A 339 1.01 -32.51 -15.86
C ASN A 339 1.99 -33.64 -15.53
N ILE A 340 1.62 -34.55 -14.63
CA ILE A 340 2.21 -35.89 -14.63
C ILE A 340 1.59 -36.61 -15.83
N ARG A 341 2.35 -36.73 -16.92
CA ARG A 341 2.07 -37.74 -17.95
C ARG A 341 2.09 -39.10 -17.24
N LYS A 342 0.91 -39.69 -17.02
CA LYS A 342 0.83 -41.14 -16.82
C LYS A 342 1.35 -41.78 -18.11
N SER A 343 2.53 -42.37 -18.04
CA SER A 343 2.93 -43.44 -18.96
C SER A 343 1.89 -44.55 -18.82
N GLY A 344 1.05 -44.69 -19.85
CA GLY A 344 0.11 -45.79 -19.95
C GLY A 344 0.88 -47.09 -20.07
N PHE A 345 0.66 -47.98 -19.11
CA PHE A 345 0.71 -49.41 -19.36
C PHE A 345 -0.63 -49.81 -19.97
N SER A 346 -0.59 -50.11 -21.27
CA SER A 346 -1.27 -51.23 -21.95
C SER A 346 -0.83 -51.21 -23.40
#